data_AF-A0A2R7MIW6-F1
#
_entry.id   AF-A0A2R7MIW6-F1
#
_cell.length_a   1.000
_cell.length_b   1.000
_cell.length_c   1.000
_cell.angle_alpha   90.00
_cell.angle_beta   90.00
_cell.angle_gamma   90.00
#
_symmetry.space_group_name_H-M   'P 1'
#
loop_
_entity.id
_entity.type
_entity.pdbx_description
1 polymer ?
#
loop_
_entity_poly.entity_id
_entity_poly.type
_entity_poly.pdbx_seq_one_letter_code
_entity_poly.pdbx_strand_id
1 'polypeptide(L)'
;MTTWVWVMTVAVGTAMWLWSIRLTLRAYPDERIPWWRAPRKAPAAAVALRAIGIALGTIGVAQTSGLVATSPGGAAIVAAVLMSALFLAPLYVALIRHNARVDARAT
;
A
#
# COMPACT_ATOMS: atom_id res chain seq x y z
N MET A 1 13.01 5.83 23.72
CA MET A 1 12.26 4.60 23.38
C MET A 1 11.27 4.76 22.21
N THR A 2 11.05 5.97 21.68
CA THR A 2 10.03 6.28 20.65
C THR A 2 10.45 5.97 19.21
N THR A 3 11.74 5.91 18.90
CA THR A 3 12.25 5.82 17.51
C THR A 3 11.94 4.50 16.82
N TRP A 4 11.72 3.40 17.55
CA TRP A 4 11.46 2.09 16.93
C TRP A 4 9.97 1.78 16.77
N VAL A 5 9.10 2.42 17.56
CA VAL A 5 7.65 2.17 17.52
C VAL A 5 7.08 2.57 16.17
N TRP A 6 7.41 3.77 15.68
CA TRP A 6 6.88 4.25 14.39
C TRP A 6 7.37 3.38 13.22
N VAL A 7 8.63 2.93 13.25
CA VAL A 7 9.19 2.03 12.23
C VAL A 7 8.40 0.72 12.21
N MET A 8 8.16 0.13 13.38
CA MET A 8 7.37 -1.11 13.49
C MET A 8 5.94 -0.91 13.01
N THR A 9 5.30 0.20 13.36
CA THR A 9 3.93 0.53 12.91
C THR A 9 3.87 0.66 11.38
N VAL A 10 4.80 1.40 10.77
CA VAL A 10 4.90 1.53 9.30
C VAL A 10 5.19 0.18 8.65
N ALA A 11 6.10 -0.62 9.22
CA ALA A 11 6.47 -1.93 8.67
C ALA A 11 5.30 -2.92 8.70
N VAL A 12 4.59 -3.02 9.83
CA VAL A 12 3.39 -3.87 9.95
C VAL A 12 2.29 -3.37 9.01
N GLY A 13 2.06 -2.06 8.96
CA GLY A 13 1.08 -1.46 8.04
C GLY A 13 1.38 -1.77 6.57
N THR A 14 2.65 -1.63 6.18
CA THR A 14 3.14 -1.97 4.84
C THR A 14 2.96 -3.46 4.54
N ALA A 15 3.30 -4.34 5.48
CA ALA A 15 3.12 -5.79 5.31
C ALA A 15 1.64 -6.16 5.08
N MET A 16 0.73 -5.59 5.89
CA MET A 16 -0.72 -5.78 5.73
C MET A 16 -1.21 -5.27 4.37
N TRP A 17 -0.73 -4.09 3.96
CA TRP A 17 -1.03 -3.52 2.65
C TRP A 17 -0.54 -4.43 1.50
N LEU A 18 0.70 -4.90 1.53
CA LEU A 18 1.25 -5.79 0.50
C LEU A 18 0.50 -7.12 0.46
N TRP A 19 0.11 -7.67 1.61
CA TRP A 19 -0.69 -8.88 1.67
C TRP A 19 -2.09 -8.67 1.07
N SER A 20 -2.70 -7.51 1.32
CA SER A 20 -3.98 -7.13 0.71
C SER A 20 -3.92 -7.13 -0.82
N ILE A 21 -2.81 -6.66 -1.40
CA ILE A 21 -2.58 -6.68 -2.86
C ILE A 21 -2.53 -8.13 -3.33
N ARG A 22 -1.72 -8.98 -2.68
CA ARG A 22 -1.60 -10.39 -3.03
C ARG A 22 -2.95 -11.12 -3.02
N LEU A 23 -3.77 -10.90 -2.00
CA LEU A 23 -5.12 -11.48 -1.91
C LEU A 23 -6.03 -10.97 -3.01
N THR A 24 -5.96 -9.67 -3.33
CA THR A 24 -6.73 -9.08 -4.43
C THR A 24 -6.34 -9.74 -5.75
N LEU A 25 -5.05 -9.83 -6.08
CA LEU A 25 -4.58 -10.44 -7.34
C LEU A 25 -4.97 -11.92 -7.45
N ARG A 26 -4.94 -12.67 -6.33
CA ARG A 26 -5.38 -14.08 -6.30
C ARG A 26 -6.85 -14.28 -6.63
N ALA A 27 -7.70 -13.28 -6.40
CA ALA A 27 -9.12 -13.33 -6.77
C ALA A 27 -9.35 -13.17 -8.29
N TYR A 28 -8.31 -12.76 -9.03
CA TYR A 28 -8.35 -12.50 -10.47
C TYR A 28 -7.24 -13.27 -11.21
N PRO A 29 -7.19 -14.61 -11.14
CA PRO A 29 -6.05 -15.37 -11.68
C PRO A 29 -5.82 -15.15 -13.18
N ASP A 30 -6.90 -15.03 -13.95
CA ASP A 30 -6.87 -14.93 -15.43
C ASP A 30 -7.70 -13.74 -15.94
N GLU A 31 -8.01 -12.78 -15.06
CA GLU A 31 -8.77 -11.59 -15.38
C GLU A 31 -7.88 -10.35 -15.21
N ARG A 32 -7.91 -9.43 -16.19
CA ARG A 32 -7.25 -8.13 -16.06
C ARG A 32 -7.97 -7.28 -15.02
N ILE A 33 -7.19 -6.53 -14.24
CA ILE A 33 -7.72 -5.59 -13.25
C ILE A 33 -7.54 -4.17 -13.81
N PRO A 34 -8.63 -3.44 -14.12
CA PRO A 34 -8.56 -2.05 -14.57
C PRO A 34 -8.14 -1.13 -13.40
N TRP A 35 -7.28 -0.15 -13.68
CA TRP A 35 -6.74 0.75 -12.64
C TRP A 35 -7.70 1.88 -12.23
N TRP A 36 -8.69 2.21 -13.08
CA TRP A 36 -9.64 3.31 -12.86
C TRP A 36 -11.03 2.87 -12.40
N ARG A 37 -11.31 1.56 -12.28
CA ARG A 37 -12.61 1.06 -11.82
C ARG A 37 -12.48 0.31 -10.51
N ALA A 38 -13.53 0.39 -9.70
CA ALA A 38 -13.66 -0.45 -8.53
C ALA A 38 -13.57 -1.93 -8.96
N PRO A 39 -12.76 -2.76 -8.27
CA PRO A 39 -12.67 -4.17 -8.58
C PRO A 39 -14.02 -4.86 -8.30
N ARG A 40 -14.53 -5.61 -9.29
CA ARG A 40 -15.74 -6.43 -9.19
C ARG A 40 -15.70 -7.46 -8.04
N LYS A 41 -14.52 -7.99 -7.72
CA LYS A 41 -14.24 -8.95 -6.63
C LYS A 41 -13.41 -8.21 -5.59
N ALA A 42 -13.99 -8.02 -4.41
CA ALA A 42 -13.32 -7.41 -3.27
C ALA A 42 -13.31 -8.41 -2.11
N PRO A 43 -12.29 -9.29 -2.01
CA PRO A 43 -12.18 -10.21 -0.89
C PRO A 43 -12.20 -9.45 0.43
N ALA A 44 -13.11 -9.80 1.35
CA ALA A 44 -13.29 -9.06 2.60
C ALA A 44 -11.99 -8.92 3.41
N ALA A 45 -11.19 -9.99 3.46
CA ALA A 45 -9.88 -9.97 4.09
C ALA A 45 -8.90 -8.99 3.41
N ALA A 46 -8.91 -8.89 2.08
CA ALA A 46 -8.10 -7.90 1.37
C ALA A 46 -8.53 -6.47 1.69
N VAL A 47 -9.84 -6.21 1.78
CA VAL A 47 -10.36 -4.88 2.14
C VAL A 47 -9.97 -4.52 3.58
N ALA A 48 -10.13 -5.43 4.53
CA ALA A 48 -9.77 -5.22 5.92
C ALA A 48 -8.27 -4.93 6.09
N LEU A 49 -7.41 -5.77 5.48
CA LEU A 49 -5.97 -5.58 5.52
C LEU A 49 -5.51 -4.29 4.85
N ARG A 50 -6.22 -3.87 3.79
CA ARG A 50 -5.98 -2.61 3.11
C ARG A 50 -6.25 -1.42 4.03
N ALA A 51 -7.39 -1.43 4.71
CA ALA A 51 -7.76 -0.41 5.69
C ALA A 51 -6.77 -0.38 6.88
N ILE A 52 -6.43 -1.54 7.44
CA ILE A 52 -5.45 -1.66 8.53
C ILE A 52 -4.08 -1.13 8.09
N GLY A 53 -3.63 -1.51 6.89
CA GLY A 53 -2.35 -1.10 6.35
C GLY A 53 -2.24 0.41 6.18
N ILE A 54 -3.26 1.05 5.60
CA ILE A 54 -3.32 2.51 5.47
C ILE A 54 -3.34 3.17 6.86
N ALA A 55 -4.19 2.70 7.78
CA ALA A 55 -4.31 3.28 9.11
C ALA A 55 -2.99 3.25 9.87
N LEU A 56 -2.30 2.09 9.88
CA LEU A 56 -0.99 1.94 10.51
C LEU A 56 0.08 2.79 9.82
N GLY A 57 0.05 2.89 8.48
CA GLY A 57 0.93 3.79 7.73
C GLY A 57 0.77 5.25 8.15
N THR A 58 -0.47 5.74 8.22
CA THR A 58 -0.79 7.11 8.63
C THR A 58 -0.39 7.37 10.08
N ILE A 59 -0.67 6.44 11.01
CA ILE A 59 -0.27 6.56 12.42
C ILE A 59 1.25 6.61 12.55
N GLY A 60 1.96 5.70 11.87
CA GLY A 60 3.42 5.66 11.91
C GLY A 60 4.08 6.93 11.37
N VAL A 61 3.54 7.50 10.29
CA VAL A 61 3.98 8.81 9.79
C VAL A 61 3.66 9.92 10.80
N ALA A 62 2.47 9.94 11.40
CA ALA A 62 2.11 10.97 12.39
C ALA A 62 3.02 10.96 13.63
N GLN A 63 3.56 9.79 14.00
CA GLN A 63 4.51 9.63 15.09
C GLN A 63 5.91 10.25 14.80
N THR A 64 6.19 10.65 13.55
CA THR A 64 7.44 11.37 13.18
C THR A 64 7.42 12.87 13.53
N SER A 65 6.58 13.25 14.50
CA SER A 65 6.17 14.63 14.87
C SER A 65 7.30 15.65 15.05
N GLY A 66 8.53 15.23 15.35
CA GLY A 66 9.69 16.11 15.46
C GLY A 66 10.02 16.90 14.18
N LEU A 67 9.78 16.30 13.00
CA LEU A 67 10.01 16.98 11.72
C LEU A 67 8.87 17.96 11.38
N VAL A 68 7.64 17.66 11.81
CA VAL A 68 6.47 18.52 11.57
C VAL A 68 6.61 19.84 12.33
N ALA A 69 7.13 19.79 13.56
CA ALA A 69 7.33 20.98 14.39
C ALA A 69 8.43 21.92 13.86
N THR A 70 9.43 21.39 13.15
CA THR A 70 10.62 22.15 12.69
C THR A 70 10.55 22.52 11.20
N SER A 71 9.95 21.69 10.36
CA SER A 71 9.75 21.94 8.93
C SER A 71 8.49 21.22 8.42
N PRO A 72 7.32 21.86 8.50
CA PRO A 72 6.06 21.28 8.03
C PRO A 72 6.12 20.84 6.56
N GLY A 73 6.77 21.62 5.70
CA GLY A 73 6.95 21.30 4.29
C GLY A 73 7.88 20.10 4.06
N GLY A 74 9.00 20.03 4.80
CA GLY A 74 9.90 18.87 4.76
C GLY A 74 9.21 17.58 5.22
N ALA A 75 8.41 17.66 6.29
CA ALA A 75 7.64 16.54 6.79
C ALA A 75 6.59 16.04 5.78
N ALA A 76 5.90 16.95 5.10
CA ALA A 76 4.95 16.61 4.04
C ALA A 76 5.63 15.89 2.85
N ILE A 77 6.81 16.36 2.42
CA ILE A 77 7.57 15.71 1.34
C ILE A 77 8.01 14.30 1.76
N VAL A 78 8.56 14.14 2.97
CA VAL A 78 8.97 12.83 3.48
C VAL A 78 7.78 11.87 3.55
N ALA A 79 6.65 12.33 4.09
CA ALA A 79 5.41 11.55 4.13
C ALA A 79 4.95 11.14 2.73
N ALA A 80 4.92 12.08 1.77
CA ALA A 80 4.52 11.79 0.40
C ALA A 80 5.44 10.77 -0.29
N VAL A 81 6.76 10.89 -0.09
CA VAL A 81 7.75 9.94 -0.62
C VAL A 81 7.57 8.55 -0.01
N LEU A 82 7.44 8.46 1.32
CA LEU A 82 7.24 7.18 2.01
C LEU A 82 5.92 6.52 1.59
N MET A 83 4.82 7.27 1.55
CA MET A 83 3.53 6.73 1.12
C MET A 83 3.57 6.27 -0.34
N SER A 84 4.23 7.03 -1.21
CA SER A 84 4.38 6.64 -2.61
C SER A 84 5.23 5.38 -2.77
N ALA A 85 6.35 5.29 -2.05
CA ALA A 85 7.26 4.15 -2.12
C ALA A 85 6.67 2.87 -1.50
N LEU A 86 5.99 2.98 -0.35
CA LEU A 86 5.52 1.82 0.42
C LEU A 86 4.13 1.34 0.01
N PHE A 87 3.27 2.23 -0.51
CA PHE A 87 1.87 1.89 -0.83
C PHE A 87 1.59 1.93 -2.33
N LEU A 88 1.90 3.04 -3.01
CA LEU A 88 1.52 3.24 -4.41
C LEU A 88 2.41 2.44 -5.38
N ALA A 89 3.73 2.57 -5.27
CA ALA A 89 4.67 1.87 -6.15
C ALA A 89 4.44 0.35 -6.18
N PRO A 90 4.35 -0.37 -5.04
CA PRO A 90 4.09 -1.81 -5.08
C PRO A 90 2.70 -2.15 -5.62
N LEU A 91 1.68 -1.30 -5.42
CA LEU A 91 0.36 -1.48 -6.03
C LEU A 91 0.45 -1.45 -7.56
N TYR A 92 1.03 -0.38 -8.12
CA TYR A 92 1.15 -0.22 -9.57
C TYR A 92 2.02 -1.31 -10.19
N VAL A 93 3.18 -1.60 -9.60
CA VAL A 93 4.08 -2.67 -10.08
C VAL A 93 3.37 -4.01 -10.08
N ALA A 94 2.63 -4.33 -9.01
CA ALA A 94 1.92 -5.60 -8.91
C ALA A 94 0.77 -5.71 -9.94
N LEU A 95 0.01 -4.63 -10.17
CA LEU A 95 -1.05 -4.58 -11.18
C LEU A 95 -0.50 -4.70 -12.61
N ILE A 96 0.57 -3.96 -12.94
CA ILE A 96 1.21 -4.02 -14.26
C ILE A 96 1.72 -5.43 -14.54
N ARG A 97 2.46 -6.02 -13.58
CA ARG A 97 2.98 -7.39 -13.71
C ARG A 97 1.88 -8.43 -13.77
N HIS A 98 0.78 -8.22 -13.05
CA HIS A 98 -0.39 -9.11 -13.12
C HIS A 98 -1.03 -9.08 -14.50
N ASN A 99 -1.39 -7.89 -14.99
CA ASN A 99 -2.06 -7.73 -16.28
C ASN A 99 -1.17 -8.21 -17.44
N ALA A 100 0.13 -7.94 -17.41
CA ALA A 100 1.07 -8.44 -18.42
C ALA A 100 1.12 -9.98 -18.47
N ARG A 101 1.02 -10.66 -17.32
CA ARG A 101 0.96 -12.13 -17.26
C ARG A 101 -0.37 -12.68 -17.77
N VAL A 102 -1.47 -11.98 -17.53
CA VAL A 102 -2.79 -12.36 -18.07
C VAL A 102 -2.79 -12.22 -19.59
N ASP A 103 -2.26 -11.11 -20.12
CA ASP A 103 -2.20 -10.85 -21.56
C ASP A 103 -1.34 -11.91 -22.27
N ALA A 104 -0.20 -12.30 -21.70
CA ALA A 104 0.68 -13.34 -22.25
C ALA A 104 0.10 -14.77 -22.23
N ARG A 105 -0.94 -15.03 -21.43
CA ARG A 105 -1.64 -16.34 -21.41
C ARG A 105 -2.81 -16.38 -22.39
N ALA A 106 -3.28 -15.23 -22.84
CA ALA A 106 -4.39 -15.11 -23.77
C ALA A 106 -3.96 -15.21 -25.24
N THR A 107 -2.67 -15.02 -25.51
CA THR A 107 -1.98 -15.26 -26.79
C THR A 107 -1.52 -16.69 -26.90
#